data_AF-A0A1E5XWG6-F1
#
_entry.id   AF-A0A1E5XWG6-F1
#
_cell.length_a   1.000
_cell.length_b   1.000
_cell.length_c   1.000
_cell.angle_alpha   90.00
_cell.angle_beta   90.00
_cell.angle_gamma   90.00
#
_symmetry.space_group_name_H-M   'P 1'
#
loop_
_entity.id
_entity.type
_entity.pdbx_description
1 polymer ?
#
loop_
_entity_poly.entity_id
_entity_poly.type
_entity_poly.pdbx_seq_one_letter_code
_entity_poly.pdbx_strand_id
1 'polypeptide(L)'
;MVAVTAAPALSAPPAGWPKLIVNQNGNGNYVVNSQSGNGKSKFDIYSDGDNNVGVNTQKAGGGCIFIICAYGENNDVVTQYGNRNKTDVNQEIGLGKNNSNILQDGNRNSAKVKQKATAGLLNSNIQQQGSWNKADIDQEATLGAQDSTVYQVGLGNYAKKKQRSTVGANTSFTLQAGALNYSDTDQKGTNGEATVQLGILNGAKTKQDGDLNVSLTGQLGVLNGSVTDQKGDENTAVTLQGGAVQFSKTKQEGDGNSAATVQLGALNTSQTDQHGNDNESTVVQTGVGNASHVDQNVTNGGWSSVSQTGNGNTVISYQNN
;
A
#
# COMPACT_ATOMS: atom_id res chain seq x y z
N MET A 1 -35.14 -37.40 -27.68
CA MET A 1 -35.14 -36.75 -26.36
C MET A 1 -34.19 -37.53 -25.48
N VAL A 2 -32.96 -37.03 -25.27
CA VAL A 2 -32.00 -37.63 -24.35
C VAL A 2 -32.27 -37.01 -22.98
N ALA A 3 -32.59 -37.85 -22.00
CA ALA A 3 -32.89 -37.44 -20.64
C ALA A 3 -31.61 -36.87 -20.00
N VAL A 4 -31.68 -35.60 -19.59
CA VAL A 4 -30.68 -34.98 -18.72
C VAL A 4 -30.93 -35.52 -17.31
N THR A 5 -30.09 -36.44 -16.85
CA THR A 5 -30.08 -36.89 -15.47
C THR A 5 -29.53 -35.76 -14.59
N ALA A 6 -30.35 -35.25 -13.69
CA ALA A 6 -29.94 -34.28 -12.67
C ALA A 6 -28.80 -34.88 -11.83
N ALA A 7 -27.72 -34.09 -11.65
CA ALA A 7 -26.63 -34.44 -10.76
C ALA A 7 -27.15 -34.58 -9.31
N PRO A 8 -26.66 -35.55 -8.51
CA PRO A 8 -27.11 -35.70 -7.13
C PRO A 8 -26.77 -34.45 -6.32
N ALA A 9 -27.72 -33.98 -5.52
CA ALA A 9 -27.51 -32.90 -4.57
C ALA A 9 -26.40 -33.30 -3.60
N LEU A 10 -25.24 -32.64 -3.71
CA LEU A 10 -24.19 -32.72 -2.71
C LEU A 10 -24.73 -32.15 -1.40
N SER A 11 -24.71 -32.97 -0.35
CA SER A 11 -25.07 -32.55 1.01
C SER A 11 -24.26 -31.32 1.42
N ALA A 12 -24.93 -30.30 1.96
CA ALA A 12 -24.26 -29.11 2.47
C ALA A 12 -23.17 -29.51 3.49
N PRO A 13 -21.92 -29.01 3.34
CA PRO A 13 -20.87 -29.31 4.30
C PRO A 13 -21.21 -28.70 5.68
N PRO A 14 -20.74 -29.29 6.79
CA PRO A 14 -20.99 -28.77 8.14
C PRO A 14 -20.51 -27.32 8.28
N ALA A 15 -21.28 -26.50 8.97
CA ALA A 15 -20.92 -25.11 9.24
C ALA A 15 -19.57 -25.04 10.00
N GLY A 16 -18.54 -24.45 9.36
CA GLY A 16 -17.24 -24.17 9.98
C GLY A 16 -16.01 -24.85 9.36
N TRP A 17 -16.14 -25.59 8.26
CA TRP A 17 -15.02 -26.19 7.52
C TRP A 17 -14.47 -25.26 6.43
N PRO A 18 -13.22 -25.47 5.95
CA PRO A 18 -12.69 -24.71 4.84
C PRO A 18 -13.63 -24.78 3.63
N LYS A 19 -14.10 -23.61 3.18
CA LYS A 19 -15.00 -23.49 2.04
C LYS A 19 -14.20 -22.94 0.86
N LEU A 20 -14.07 -23.75 -0.18
CA LEU A 20 -13.51 -23.38 -1.48
C LEU A 20 -14.67 -23.19 -2.46
N ILE A 21 -14.85 -21.97 -2.97
CA ILE A 21 -15.76 -21.71 -4.09
C ILE A 21 -14.91 -21.21 -5.25
N VAL A 22 -14.94 -21.93 -6.36
CA VAL A 22 -14.28 -21.53 -7.61
C VAL A 22 -15.34 -21.46 -8.70
N ASN A 23 -15.51 -20.27 -9.28
CA ASN A 23 -16.35 -20.06 -10.45
C ASN A 23 -15.49 -19.51 -11.59
N GLN A 24 -15.39 -20.27 -12.68
CA GLN A 24 -14.59 -19.93 -13.85
C GLN A 24 -15.47 -19.93 -15.09
N ASN A 25 -15.49 -18.81 -15.81
CA ASN A 25 -16.17 -18.65 -17.09
C ASN A 25 -15.18 -18.13 -18.13
N GLY A 26 -15.16 -18.72 -19.34
CA GLY A 26 -14.15 -18.48 -20.37
C GLY A 26 -13.09 -19.59 -20.49
N ASN A 27 -12.09 -19.39 -21.35
CA ASN A 27 -11.12 -20.41 -21.76
C ASN A 27 -9.76 -20.27 -21.05
N GLY A 28 -9.17 -21.38 -20.59
CA GLY A 28 -7.79 -21.41 -20.08
C GLY A 28 -7.56 -20.80 -18.69
N ASN A 29 -8.63 -20.54 -17.93
CA ASN A 29 -8.52 -20.08 -16.54
C ASN A 29 -7.88 -21.17 -15.66
N TYR A 30 -6.94 -20.80 -14.79
CA TYR A 30 -6.16 -21.70 -13.97
C TYR A 30 -6.15 -21.23 -12.51
N VAL A 31 -6.75 -22.04 -11.62
CA VAL A 31 -6.85 -21.74 -10.19
C VAL A 31 -6.16 -22.83 -9.39
N VAL A 32 -5.27 -22.43 -8.48
CA VAL A 32 -4.62 -23.33 -7.52
C VAL A 32 -4.89 -22.80 -6.12
N ASN A 33 -5.53 -23.63 -5.31
CA ASN A 33 -5.69 -23.40 -3.88
C ASN A 33 -4.91 -24.46 -3.10
N SER A 34 -4.05 -24.03 -2.18
CA SER A 34 -3.37 -24.92 -1.25
C SER A 34 -3.62 -24.44 0.18
N GLN A 35 -4.38 -25.22 0.95
CA GLN A 35 -4.69 -24.94 2.35
C GLN A 35 -4.06 -26.00 3.24
N SER A 36 -3.37 -25.57 4.30
CA SER A 36 -2.77 -26.48 5.28
C SER A 36 -2.92 -25.95 6.72
N GLY A 37 -3.10 -26.85 7.69
CA GLY A 37 -3.19 -26.53 9.11
C GLY A 37 -4.59 -26.69 9.73
N ASN A 38 -4.72 -26.30 11.00
CA ASN A 38 -5.89 -26.62 11.86
C ASN A 38 -6.88 -25.45 12.05
N GLY A 39 -6.68 -24.31 11.36
CA GLY A 39 -7.55 -23.12 11.44
C GLY A 39 -8.65 -23.02 10.37
N LYS A 40 -9.54 -22.03 10.48
CA LYS A 40 -10.62 -21.80 9.51
C LYS A 40 -10.08 -20.99 8.32
N SER A 41 -10.11 -21.57 7.13
CA SER A 41 -9.65 -20.90 5.91
C SER A 41 -10.79 -20.84 4.88
N LYS A 42 -11.20 -19.64 4.46
CA LYS A 42 -12.22 -19.43 3.42
C LYS A 42 -11.58 -18.81 2.19
N PHE A 43 -11.88 -19.36 1.02
CA PHE A 43 -11.39 -18.87 -0.25
C PHE A 43 -12.48 -18.90 -1.32
N ASP A 44 -12.79 -17.73 -1.86
CA ASP A 44 -13.73 -17.56 -2.97
C ASP A 44 -12.99 -16.93 -4.17
N ILE A 45 -12.91 -17.64 -5.30
CA ILE A 45 -12.45 -17.11 -6.59
C ILE A 45 -13.59 -17.04 -7.60
N TYR A 46 -13.69 -15.88 -8.25
CA TYR A 46 -14.52 -15.67 -9.44
C TYR A 46 -13.64 -15.18 -10.59
N SER A 47 -13.50 -15.95 -11.66
CA SER A 47 -12.73 -15.59 -12.85
C SER A 47 -13.64 -15.62 -14.08
N ASP A 48 -13.81 -14.48 -14.75
CA ASP A 48 -14.61 -14.34 -15.97
C ASP A 48 -13.76 -13.74 -17.09
N GLY A 49 -13.57 -14.49 -18.18
CA GLY A 49 -12.67 -14.18 -19.30
C GLY A 49 -11.65 -15.29 -19.59
N ASP A 50 -10.64 -15.02 -20.43
CA ASP A 50 -9.67 -16.04 -20.86
C ASP A 50 -8.32 -15.95 -20.13
N ASN A 51 -7.75 -17.10 -19.76
CA ASN A 51 -6.39 -17.28 -19.21
C ASN A 51 -6.10 -16.54 -17.89
N ASN A 52 -7.09 -16.35 -17.03
CA ASN A 52 -6.88 -15.79 -15.69
C ASN A 52 -6.22 -16.82 -14.76
N VAL A 53 -5.25 -16.36 -13.96
CA VAL A 53 -4.49 -17.21 -13.03
C VAL A 53 -4.66 -16.71 -11.61
N GLY A 54 -5.21 -17.55 -10.74
CA GLY A 54 -5.30 -17.30 -9.30
C GLY A 54 -4.55 -18.38 -8.53
N VAL A 55 -3.55 -18.00 -7.74
CA VAL A 55 -2.86 -18.89 -6.82
C VAL A 55 -3.06 -18.37 -5.41
N ASN A 56 -3.59 -19.21 -4.52
CA ASN A 56 -3.70 -18.91 -3.10
C ASN A 56 -3.07 -20.04 -2.28
N THR A 57 -2.22 -19.66 -1.34
CA THR A 57 -1.63 -20.56 -0.35
C THR A 57 -1.93 -20.05 1.04
N GLN A 58 -2.67 -20.82 1.82
CA GLN A 58 -3.04 -20.48 3.20
C GLN A 58 -2.49 -21.53 4.15
N LYS A 59 -1.79 -21.06 5.19
CA LYS A 59 -1.33 -21.90 6.29
C LYS A 59 -1.84 -21.34 7.61
N ALA A 60 -2.72 -22.08 8.28
CA ALA A 60 -3.31 -21.68 9.55
C ALA A 60 -2.84 -22.59 10.69
N GLY A 61 -2.01 -22.06 11.59
CA GLY A 61 -1.59 -22.72 12.82
C GLY A 61 -2.66 -22.61 13.91
N GLY A 62 -2.73 -23.64 14.76
CA GLY A 62 -3.48 -23.62 16.02
C GLY A 62 -2.62 -24.29 17.09
N GLY A 63 -2.56 -23.70 18.29
CA GLY A 63 -1.85 -24.24 19.44
C GLY A 63 -2.79 -24.36 20.64
N CYS A 64 -2.79 -25.52 21.29
CA CYS A 64 -3.53 -25.74 22.54
C CYS A 64 -2.67 -25.30 23.73
N ILE A 65 -3.13 -24.32 24.50
CA ILE A 65 -2.79 -24.18 25.92
C ILE A 65 -4.06 -24.54 26.70
N PHE A 66 -3.92 -25.48 27.64
CA PHE A 66 -4.93 -26.01 28.57
C PHE A 66 -6.35 -25.38 28.44
N ILE A 67 -7.24 -26.07 27.71
CA ILE A 67 -8.70 -25.85 27.58
C ILE A 67 -9.17 -24.47 27.03
N ILE A 68 -8.40 -23.81 26.14
CA ILE A 68 -8.98 -22.88 25.15
C ILE A 68 -8.24 -23.06 23.81
N CYS A 69 -8.92 -23.58 22.78
CA CYS A 69 -8.37 -23.60 21.41
C CYS A 69 -8.60 -22.23 20.76
N ALA A 70 -7.54 -21.48 20.49
CA ALA A 70 -7.60 -20.31 19.62
C ALA A 70 -7.17 -20.71 18.20
N TYR A 71 -8.00 -20.39 17.20
CA TYR A 71 -7.76 -20.71 15.79
C TYR A 71 -7.50 -19.42 15.01
N GLY A 72 -6.49 -19.40 14.15
CA GLY A 72 -6.34 -18.35 13.14
C GLY A 72 -7.38 -18.47 12.01
N GLU A 73 -7.82 -17.33 11.46
CA GLU A 73 -8.73 -17.25 10.30
C GLU A 73 -8.05 -16.60 9.09
N ASN A 74 -8.06 -17.27 7.94
CA ASN A 74 -7.61 -16.69 6.67
C ASN A 74 -8.82 -16.55 5.74
N ASN A 75 -9.15 -15.31 5.35
CA ASN A 75 -10.19 -15.01 4.36
C ASN A 75 -9.53 -14.38 3.14
N ASP A 76 -9.77 -14.95 1.96
CA ASP A 76 -9.32 -14.38 0.70
C ASP A 76 -10.47 -14.41 -0.32
N VAL A 77 -10.71 -13.26 -0.95
CA VAL A 77 -11.69 -13.08 -2.01
C VAL A 77 -10.98 -12.47 -3.20
N VAL A 78 -10.96 -13.21 -4.31
CA VAL A 78 -10.33 -12.74 -5.55
C VAL A 78 -11.35 -12.78 -6.68
N THR A 79 -11.61 -11.62 -7.27
CA THR A 79 -12.49 -11.45 -8.43
C THR A 79 -11.68 -10.92 -9.61
N GLN A 80 -11.71 -11.62 -10.74
CA GLN A 80 -10.99 -11.26 -11.95
C GLN A 80 -11.94 -11.21 -13.15
N TYR A 81 -12.07 -10.04 -13.75
CA TYR A 81 -12.78 -9.79 -15.00
C TYR A 81 -11.78 -9.43 -16.11
N GLY A 82 -11.91 -10.06 -17.28
CA GLY A 82 -11.03 -9.80 -18.44
C GLY A 82 -9.97 -10.89 -18.65
N ASN A 83 -8.88 -10.59 -19.35
CA ASN A 83 -7.94 -11.62 -19.83
C ASN A 83 -6.55 -11.54 -19.18
N ARG A 84 -5.97 -12.69 -18.87
CA ARG A 84 -4.59 -12.85 -18.34
C ARG A 84 -4.31 -12.10 -17.04
N ASN A 85 -5.30 -11.89 -16.19
CA ASN A 85 -5.08 -11.34 -14.86
C ASN A 85 -4.39 -12.38 -13.97
N LYS A 86 -3.45 -11.94 -13.14
CA LYS A 86 -2.67 -12.79 -12.24
C LYS A 86 -2.81 -12.34 -10.80
N THR A 87 -3.10 -13.29 -9.93
CA THR A 87 -3.13 -13.08 -8.48
C THR A 87 -2.32 -14.16 -7.76
N ASP A 88 -1.52 -13.74 -6.77
CA ASP A 88 -0.72 -14.60 -5.88
C ASP A 88 -0.93 -14.14 -4.42
N VAL A 89 -1.70 -14.89 -3.65
CA VAL A 89 -1.95 -14.62 -2.23
C VAL A 89 -1.28 -15.70 -1.38
N ASN A 90 -0.45 -15.28 -0.43
CA ASN A 90 0.20 -16.16 0.53
C ASN A 90 -0.04 -15.65 1.95
N GLN A 91 -0.83 -16.40 2.72
CA GLN A 91 -1.22 -16.06 4.09
C GLN A 91 -0.69 -17.13 5.05
N GLU A 92 0.20 -16.73 5.97
CA GLU A 92 0.68 -17.57 7.07
C GLU A 92 0.19 -16.99 8.40
N ILE A 93 -0.47 -17.80 9.23
CA ILE A 93 -1.02 -17.33 10.50
C ILE A 93 -0.78 -18.28 11.67
N GLY A 94 -0.54 -17.67 12.84
CA GLY A 94 -0.68 -18.28 14.18
C GLY A 94 -2.08 -18.03 14.75
N LEU A 95 -2.19 -17.14 15.75
CA LEU A 95 -3.42 -16.79 16.49
C LEU A 95 -4.02 -15.43 16.06
N GLY A 96 -4.56 -15.29 14.84
CA GLY A 96 -5.07 -13.98 14.35
C GLY A 96 -6.06 -14.07 13.19
N LYS A 97 -6.28 -12.97 12.43
CA LYS A 97 -7.00 -13.01 11.14
C LYS A 97 -6.25 -12.31 10.01
N ASN A 98 -6.17 -12.95 8.85
CA ASN A 98 -5.73 -12.32 7.60
C ASN A 98 -6.90 -12.22 6.64
N ASN A 99 -7.15 -11.02 6.11
CA ASN A 99 -8.16 -10.74 5.10
C ASN A 99 -7.47 -10.14 3.87
N SER A 100 -7.79 -10.68 2.70
CA SER A 100 -7.35 -10.19 1.40
C SER A 100 -8.57 -10.09 0.48
N ASN A 101 -8.77 -8.92 -0.11
CA ASN A 101 -9.78 -8.69 -1.13
C ASN A 101 -9.12 -8.12 -2.38
N ILE A 102 -9.20 -8.84 -3.49
CA ILE A 102 -8.56 -8.46 -4.76
C ILE A 102 -9.62 -8.43 -5.86
N LEU A 103 -9.82 -7.26 -6.47
CA LEU A 103 -10.63 -7.06 -7.64
C LEU A 103 -9.75 -6.59 -8.81
N GLN A 104 -9.67 -7.39 -9.87
CA GLN A 104 -8.96 -7.03 -11.09
C GLN A 104 -9.95 -6.99 -12.26
N ASP A 105 -10.14 -5.82 -12.85
CA ASP A 105 -10.98 -5.60 -14.02
C ASP A 105 -10.12 -5.10 -15.18
N GLY A 106 -10.00 -5.91 -16.23
CA GLY A 106 -9.26 -5.60 -17.45
C GLY A 106 -8.20 -6.64 -17.79
N ASN A 107 -7.08 -6.23 -18.38
CA ASN A 107 -6.13 -7.16 -19.00
C ASN A 107 -4.74 -7.13 -18.35
N ARG A 108 -4.17 -8.31 -18.04
CA ARG A 108 -2.79 -8.44 -17.51
C ARG A 108 -2.53 -7.66 -16.22
N ASN A 109 -3.55 -7.44 -15.40
CA ASN A 109 -3.34 -6.90 -14.06
C ASN A 109 -2.68 -7.96 -13.17
N SER A 110 -1.81 -7.55 -12.26
CA SER A 110 -1.06 -8.43 -11.36
C SER A 110 -1.20 -7.96 -9.92
N ALA A 111 -1.67 -8.84 -9.04
CA ALA A 111 -1.79 -8.59 -7.61
C ALA A 111 -1.00 -9.66 -6.84
N LYS A 112 -0.21 -9.23 -5.88
CA LYS A 112 0.52 -10.11 -4.96
C LYS A 112 0.30 -9.67 -3.53
N VAL A 113 -0.14 -10.58 -2.68
CA VAL A 113 -0.34 -10.33 -1.26
C VAL A 113 0.43 -11.37 -0.45
N LYS A 114 1.28 -10.91 0.46
CA LYS A 114 1.90 -11.73 1.50
C LYS A 114 1.48 -11.20 2.85
N GLN A 115 0.92 -12.06 3.69
CA GLN A 115 0.46 -11.70 5.03
C GLN A 115 0.98 -12.73 6.02
N LYS A 116 1.76 -12.28 7.01
CA LYS A 116 2.29 -13.12 8.08
C LYS A 116 1.90 -12.56 9.45
N ALA A 117 0.96 -13.21 10.12
CA ALA A 117 0.47 -12.79 11.43
C ALA A 117 0.79 -13.84 12.50
N THR A 118 1.47 -13.43 13.58
CA THR A 118 1.64 -14.29 14.78
C THR A 118 0.39 -14.23 15.66
N ALA A 119 -0.09 -13.01 15.99
CA ALA A 119 -1.31 -12.77 16.74
C ALA A 119 -1.94 -11.39 16.43
N GLY A 120 -2.31 -11.16 15.17
CA GLY A 120 -2.76 -9.85 14.66
C GLY A 120 -3.85 -9.90 13.59
N LEU A 121 -4.34 -8.73 13.19
CA LEU A 121 -5.33 -8.54 12.10
C LEU A 121 -4.64 -7.92 10.88
N LEU A 122 -4.50 -8.67 9.77
CA LEU A 122 -3.93 -8.13 8.53
C LEU A 122 -5.02 -7.98 7.48
N ASN A 123 -5.30 -6.77 7.04
CA ASN A 123 -6.23 -6.47 5.97
C ASN A 123 -5.46 -5.95 4.75
N SER A 124 -5.77 -6.51 3.59
CA SER A 124 -5.33 -6.01 2.30
C SER A 124 -6.50 -5.88 1.34
N ASN A 125 -6.55 -4.76 0.62
CA ASN A 125 -7.52 -4.51 -0.43
C ASN A 125 -6.80 -4.01 -1.68
N ILE A 126 -6.95 -4.72 -2.80
CA ILE A 126 -6.39 -4.35 -4.10
C ILE A 126 -7.54 -4.24 -5.09
N GLN A 127 -7.72 -3.06 -5.69
CA GLN A 127 -8.61 -2.85 -6.82
C GLN A 127 -7.83 -2.30 -8.01
N GLN A 128 -7.85 -3.02 -9.12
CA GLN A 128 -7.11 -2.68 -10.34
C GLN A 128 -8.08 -2.65 -11.52
N GLN A 129 -8.28 -1.48 -12.12
CA GLN A 129 -9.07 -1.29 -13.33
C GLN A 129 -8.18 -0.86 -14.48
N GLY A 130 -8.27 -1.54 -15.63
CA GLY A 130 -7.49 -1.25 -16.82
C GLY A 130 -6.47 -2.33 -17.13
N SER A 131 -5.28 -1.97 -17.59
CA SER A 131 -4.30 -2.95 -18.08
C SER A 131 -2.94 -2.81 -17.41
N TRP A 132 -2.26 -3.95 -17.19
CA TRP A 132 -0.89 -3.98 -16.66
C TRP A 132 -0.67 -3.34 -15.29
N ASN A 133 -1.73 -3.07 -14.55
CA ASN A 133 -1.58 -2.54 -13.20
C ASN A 133 -0.98 -3.62 -12.29
N LYS A 134 -0.03 -3.24 -11.45
CA LYS A 134 0.67 -4.13 -10.54
C LYS A 134 0.54 -3.64 -9.10
N ALA A 135 0.19 -4.53 -8.18
CA ALA A 135 0.11 -4.24 -6.75
C ALA A 135 0.80 -5.36 -5.98
N ASP A 136 1.79 -5.02 -5.16
CA ASP A 136 2.49 -5.95 -4.27
C ASP A 136 2.29 -5.48 -2.81
N ILE A 137 1.63 -6.26 -1.97
CA ILE A 137 1.45 -5.99 -0.53
C ILE A 137 2.17 -7.07 0.27
N ASP A 138 3.02 -6.67 1.23
CA ASP A 138 3.76 -7.52 2.14
C ASP A 138 3.58 -7.02 3.58
N GLN A 139 2.77 -7.72 4.36
CA GLN A 139 2.39 -7.35 5.72
C GLN A 139 2.87 -8.40 6.71
N GLU A 140 3.60 -7.97 7.73
CA GLU A 140 4.02 -8.82 8.83
C GLU A 140 3.64 -8.17 10.16
N ALA A 141 2.92 -8.90 11.02
CA ALA A 141 2.60 -8.43 12.38
C ALA A 141 2.77 -9.52 13.44
N THR A 142 3.36 -9.15 14.58
CA THR A 142 3.45 -10.04 15.74
C THR A 142 2.23 -9.90 16.66
N LEU A 143 1.91 -8.70 17.14
CA LEU A 143 0.77 -8.37 18.02
C LEU A 143 0.14 -7.03 17.59
N GLY A 144 -0.48 -6.98 16.40
CA GLY A 144 -0.87 -5.70 15.80
C GLY A 144 -1.84 -5.82 14.62
N ALA A 145 -2.27 -4.68 14.09
CA ALA A 145 -3.17 -4.62 12.94
C ALA A 145 -2.53 -3.90 11.75
N GLN A 146 -2.52 -4.49 10.56
CA GLN A 146 -1.99 -3.80 9.37
C GLN A 146 -3.12 -3.67 8.36
N ASP A 147 -3.33 -2.46 7.84
CA ASP A 147 -4.30 -2.18 6.78
C ASP A 147 -3.57 -1.57 5.58
N SER A 148 -3.77 -2.18 4.41
CA SER A 148 -3.19 -1.70 3.16
C SER A 148 -4.24 -1.74 2.06
N THR A 149 -4.59 -0.57 1.54
CA THR A 149 -5.48 -0.43 0.40
C THR A 149 -4.72 0.14 -0.80
N VAL A 150 -4.86 -0.52 -1.96
CA VAL A 150 -4.29 -0.10 -3.24
C VAL A 150 -5.42 -0.03 -4.27
N TYR A 151 -5.65 1.16 -4.83
CA TYR A 151 -6.59 1.42 -5.90
C TYR A 151 -5.84 1.96 -7.12
N GLN A 152 -5.92 1.25 -8.25
CA GLN A 152 -5.23 1.61 -9.48
C GLN A 152 -6.20 1.64 -10.65
N VAL A 153 -6.19 2.72 -11.41
CA VAL A 153 -7.00 2.88 -12.63
C VAL A 153 -6.11 3.33 -13.78
N GLY A 154 -6.19 2.62 -14.89
CA GLY A 154 -5.50 2.97 -16.14
C GLY A 154 -4.45 1.94 -16.53
N LEU A 155 -3.27 2.40 -16.98
CA LEU A 155 -2.29 1.57 -17.67
C LEU A 155 -0.96 1.50 -16.91
N GLY A 156 -0.57 0.31 -16.45
CA GLY A 156 0.79 0.07 -15.98
C GLY A 156 1.16 0.76 -14.66
N ASN A 157 0.19 1.12 -13.83
CA ASN A 157 0.48 1.68 -12.51
C ASN A 157 1.06 0.59 -11.60
N TYR A 158 2.06 0.93 -10.80
CA TYR A 158 2.70 0.00 -9.87
C TYR A 158 2.69 0.57 -8.44
N ALA A 159 2.16 -0.21 -7.51
CA ALA A 159 2.19 0.08 -6.08
C ALA A 159 2.83 -1.09 -5.33
N LYS A 160 3.73 -0.76 -4.40
CA LYS A 160 4.38 -1.71 -3.51
C LYS A 160 4.25 -1.24 -2.08
N LYS A 161 3.73 -2.11 -1.21
CA LYS A 161 3.49 -1.83 0.21
C LYS A 161 4.19 -2.87 1.06
N LYS A 162 4.99 -2.42 2.01
CA LYS A 162 5.66 -3.27 2.99
C LYS A 162 5.40 -2.71 4.39
N GLN A 163 4.67 -3.43 5.22
CA GLN A 163 4.30 -2.97 6.56
C GLN A 163 4.71 -4.01 7.60
N ARG A 164 5.53 -3.60 8.59
CA ARG A 164 6.03 -4.46 9.66
C ARG A 164 5.71 -3.86 11.03
N SER A 165 5.04 -4.62 11.90
CA SER A 165 4.79 -4.19 13.27
C SER A 165 5.04 -5.32 14.28
N THR A 166 5.68 -4.99 15.40
CA THR A 166 5.80 -5.92 16.54
C THR A 166 4.59 -5.77 17.47
N VAL A 167 4.21 -4.52 17.77
CA VAL A 167 3.00 -4.11 18.48
C VAL A 167 2.47 -2.85 17.80
N GLY A 168 1.15 -2.72 17.67
CA GLY A 168 0.52 -1.53 17.10
C GLY A 168 0.01 -1.73 15.66
N ALA A 169 -0.25 -0.64 14.95
CA ALA A 169 -0.93 -0.70 13.66
C ALA A 169 -0.36 0.22 12.59
N ASN A 170 -0.17 -0.30 11.38
CA ASN A 170 0.15 0.50 10.21
C ASN A 170 -1.04 0.59 9.26
N THR A 171 -1.27 1.79 8.73
CA THR A 171 -2.26 2.05 7.70
C THR A 171 -1.56 2.61 6.46
N SER A 172 -1.92 2.11 5.29
CA SER A 172 -1.40 2.55 4.01
C SER A 172 -2.54 2.64 3.01
N PHE A 173 -2.64 3.78 2.32
CA PHE A 173 -3.57 3.99 1.23
C PHE A 173 -2.83 4.43 -0.03
N THR A 174 -3.18 3.86 -1.18
CA THR A 174 -2.68 4.33 -2.47
C THR A 174 -3.77 4.40 -3.51
N LEU A 175 -3.87 5.56 -4.15
CA LEU A 175 -4.70 5.81 -5.31
C LEU A 175 -3.81 6.24 -6.47
N GLN A 176 -3.76 5.45 -7.54
CA GLN A 176 -3.05 5.79 -8.77
C GLN A 176 -4.04 5.80 -9.94
N ALA A 177 -4.29 6.96 -10.53
CA ALA A 177 -5.11 7.09 -11.72
C ALA A 177 -4.29 7.64 -12.89
N GLY A 178 -4.34 6.97 -14.03
CA GLY A 178 -3.60 7.32 -15.24
C GLY A 178 -2.62 6.24 -15.64
N ALA A 179 -1.40 6.60 -16.05
CA ALA A 179 -0.47 5.65 -16.62
C ALA A 179 0.92 5.68 -15.98
N LEU A 180 1.50 4.50 -15.76
CA LEU A 180 2.89 4.32 -15.31
C LEU A 180 3.23 5.05 -14.01
N ASN A 181 2.25 5.28 -13.13
CA ASN A 181 2.54 5.84 -11.81
C ASN A 181 3.18 4.77 -10.91
N TYR A 182 4.12 5.18 -10.06
CA TYR A 182 4.87 4.32 -9.15
C TYR A 182 4.74 4.79 -7.70
N SER A 183 4.39 3.89 -6.80
CA SER A 183 4.31 4.13 -5.36
C SER A 183 5.01 3.00 -4.61
N ASP A 184 5.94 3.33 -3.71
CA ASP A 184 6.63 2.39 -2.82
C ASP A 184 6.56 2.89 -1.38
N THR A 185 6.03 2.06 -0.49
CA THR A 185 5.88 2.40 0.92
C THR A 185 6.46 1.31 1.80
N ASP A 186 7.36 1.69 2.71
CA ASP A 186 7.95 0.82 3.74
C ASP A 186 7.71 1.42 5.13
N GLN A 187 6.84 0.79 5.92
CA GLN A 187 6.49 1.21 7.28
C GLN A 187 6.95 0.18 8.31
N LYS A 188 7.60 0.66 9.36
CA LYS A 188 8.01 -0.12 10.53
C LYS A 188 7.57 0.59 11.82
N GLY A 189 6.75 -0.08 12.63
CA GLY A 189 6.17 0.48 13.87
C GLY A 189 4.65 0.68 13.76
N THR A 190 4.15 1.85 14.13
CA THR A 190 2.73 2.23 14.12
C THR A 190 2.52 3.50 13.29
N ASN A 191 2.36 3.42 11.97
CA ASN A 191 2.40 4.60 11.10
C ASN A 191 1.21 4.71 10.13
N GLY A 192 0.97 5.92 9.64
CA GLY A 192 -0.03 6.23 8.62
C GLY A 192 0.60 6.78 7.35
N GLU A 193 0.18 6.26 6.20
CA GLU A 193 0.60 6.76 4.89
C GLU A 193 -0.57 6.81 3.90
N ALA A 194 -0.61 7.89 3.11
CA ALA A 194 -1.49 8.02 1.97
C ALA A 194 -0.76 8.61 0.76
N THR A 195 -0.82 7.91 -0.36
CA THR A 195 -0.31 8.37 -1.65
C THR A 195 -1.44 8.50 -2.66
N VAL A 196 -1.58 9.67 -3.29
CA VAL A 196 -2.51 9.92 -4.39
C VAL A 196 -1.73 10.44 -5.59
N GLN A 197 -1.78 9.71 -6.70
CA GLN A 197 -1.10 10.07 -7.95
C GLN A 197 -2.11 10.09 -9.09
N LEU A 198 -2.34 11.28 -9.66
CA LEU A 198 -3.25 11.50 -10.77
C LEU A 198 -2.45 12.00 -11.99
N GLY A 199 -2.32 11.17 -13.02
CA GLY A 199 -1.64 11.52 -14.26
C GLY A 199 -0.67 10.45 -14.74
N ILE A 200 0.49 10.85 -15.27
CA ILE A 200 1.40 9.95 -15.97
C ILE A 200 2.79 9.99 -15.36
N LEU A 201 3.39 8.83 -15.10
CA LEU A 201 4.79 8.70 -14.65
C LEU A 201 5.10 9.43 -13.33
N ASN A 202 4.12 9.61 -12.44
CA ASN A 202 4.40 10.13 -11.11
C ASN A 202 5.03 9.04 -10.24
N GLY A 203 6.03 9.39 -9.43
CA GLY A 203 6.76 8.51 -8.53
C GLY A 203 6.71 9.02 -7.09
N ALA A 204 6.31 8.17 -6.16
CA ALA A 204 6.28 8.47 -4.74
C ALA A 204 6.94 7.34 -3.96
N LYS A 205 7.82 7.70 -3.03
CA LYS A 205 8.43 6.75 -2.10
C LYS A 205 8.31 7.26 -0.67
N THR A 206 7.76 6.43 0.21
CA THR A 206 7.62 6.75 1.63
C THR A 206 8.26 5.68 2.48
N LYS A 207 9.10 6.10 3.43
CA LYS A 207 9.70 5.24 4.44
C LYS A 207 9.46 5.84 5.82
N GLN A 208 8.92 5.04 6.74
CA GLN A 208 8.64 5.46 8.12
C GLN A 208 9.17 4.38 9.08
N ASP A 209 10.05 4.77 10.00
CA ASP A 209 10.57 3.90 11.07
C ASP A 209 10.39 4.59 12.43
N GLY A 210 9.40 4.11 13.20
CA GLY A 210 8.97 4.68 14.46
C GLY A 210 7.46 4.54 14.67
N ASP A 211 6.92 5.23 15.65
CA ASP A 211 5.51 5.22 16.00
C ASP A 211 4.85 6.59 15.76
N LEU A 212 3.59 6.55 15.35
CA LEU A 212 2.74 7.71 15.05
C LEU A 212 3.25 8.63 13.93
N ASN A 213 4.12 8.16 13.03
CA ASN A 213 4.49 8.97 11.87
C ASN A 213 3.36 9.00 10.83
N VAL A 214 3.13 10.17 10.24
CA VAL A 214 2.13 10.42 9.21
C VAL A 214 2.78 10.98 7.95
N SER A 215 2.51 10.37 6.80
CA SER A 215 2.96 10.86 5.50
C SER A 215 1.81 10.96 4.50
N LEU A 216 1.66 12.12 3.86
CA LEU A 216 0.72 12.35 2.78
C LEU A 216 1.46 12.84 1.53
N THR A 217 1.29 12.13 0.43
CA THR A 217 1.83 12.55 -0.89
C THR A 217 0.70 12.67 -1.90
N GLY A 218 0.52 13.87 -2.47
CA GLY A 218 -0.39 14.13 -3.58
C GLY A 218 0.37 14.63 -4.81
N GLN A 219 0.25 13.94 -5.94
CA GLN A 219 0.91 14.31 -7.20
C GLN A 219 -0.12 14.38 -8.33
N LEU A 220 -0.27 15.55 -8.92
CA LEU A 220 -1.18 15.81 -10.04
C LEU A 220 -0.35 16.27 -11.25
N GLY A 221 -0.41 15.51 -12.34
CA GLY A 221 0.26 15.84 -13.60
C GLY A 221 1.25 14.77 -14.05
N VAL A 222 2.42 15.19 -14.55
CA VAL A 222 3.33 14.31 -15.29
C VAL A 222 4.73 14.31 -14.70
N LEU A 223 5.33 13.14 -14.50
CA LEU A 223 6.74 13.00 -14.09
C LEU A 223 7.09 13.67 -12.75
N ASN A 224 6.15 13.76 -11.81
CA ASN A 224 6.46 14.29 -10.49
C ASN A 224 7.09 13.22 -9.59
N GLY A 225 8.11 13.58 -8.82
CA GLY A 225 8.85 12.72 -7.89
C GLY A 225 8.74 13.22 -6.46
N SER A 226 8.38 12.35 -5.52
CA SER A 226 8.32 12.64 -4.09
C SER A 226 9.01 11.53 -3.29
N VAL A 227 9.85 11.92 -2.33
CA VAL A 227 10.50 11.01 -1.39
C VAL A 227 10.30 11.52 0.03
N THR A 228 9.74 10.70 0.90
CA THR A 228 9.59 10.98 2.33
C THR A 228 10.32 9.90 3.13
N ASP A 229 11.22 10.30 4.03
CA ASP A 229 11.92 9.41 4.99
C ASP A 229 11.76 9.99 6.41
N GLN A 230 10.99 9.32 7.25
CA GLN A 230 10.74 9.72 8.64
C GLN A 230 11.30 8.67 9.59
N LYS A 231 12.12 9.11 10.53
CA LYS A 231 12.72 8.26 11.56
C LYS A 231 12.59 8.92 12.93
N GLY A 232 11.98 8.20 13.87
CA GLY A 232 11.56 8.73 15.17
C GLY A 232 10.04 8.71 15.28
N ASP A 233 9.49 9.36 16.30
CA ASP A 233 8.07 9.26 16.62
C ASP A 233 7.32 10.55 16.29
N GLU A 234 6.02 10.45 16.01
CA GLU A 234 5.10 11.59 15.81
C GLU A 234 5.49 12.57 14.67
N ASN A 235 6.31 12.16 13.70
CA ASN A 235 6.67 13.03 12.58
C ASN A 235 5.55 13.12 11.54
N THR A 236 5.31 14.31 11.01
CA THR A 236 4.33 14.59 9.95
C THR A 236 5.01 15.16 8.70
N ALA A 237 4.76 14.55 7.54
CA ALA A 237 5.28 15.03 6.25
C ALA A 237 4.17 15.08 5.20
N VAL A 238 3.94 16.26 4.62
CA VAL A 238 2.96 16.50 3.56
C VAL A 238 3.68 17.01 2.32
N THR A 239 3.50 16.34 1.18
CA THR A 239 3.99 16.79 -0.12
C THR A 239 2.84 16.88 -1.12
N LEU A 240 2.65 18.06 -1.71
CA LEU A 240 1.68 18.31 -2.77
C LEU A 240 2.39 18.87 -4.01
N GLN A 241 2.32 18.14 -5.12
CA GLN A 241 2.92 18.54 -6.39
C GLN A 241 1.85 18.63 -7.48
N GLY A 242 1.76 19.80 -8.11
CA GLY A 242 0.88 20.05 -9.24
C GLY A 242 1.67 20.54 -10.45
N GLY A 243 1.56 19.84 -11.58
CA GLY A 243 2.22 20.19 -12.82
C GLY A 243 3.19 19.12 -13.31
N ALA A 244 4.36 19.51 -13.82
CA ALA A 244 5.24 18.59 -14.52
C ALA A 244 6.70 18.62 -14.03
N VAL A 245 7.30 17.44 -13.85
CA VAL A 245 8.73 17.29 -13.52
C VAL A 245 9.10 18.00 -12.21
N GLN A 246 8.23 17.90 -11.19
CA GLN A 246 8.53 18.40 -9.85
C GLN A 246 9.31 17.34 -9.06
N PHE A 247 10.27 17.75 -8.24
CA PHE A 247 10.96 16.86 -7.30
C PHE A 247 10.88 17.42 -5.87
N SER A 248 10.45 16.58 -4.93
CA SER A 248 10.41 16.89 -3.51
C SER A 248 11.06 15.78 -2.72
N LYS A 249 11.89 16.15 -1.74
CA LYS A 249 12.43 15.23 -0.74
C LYS A 249 12.25 15.81 0.65
N THR A 250 11.64 15.04 1.53
CA THR A 250 11.49 15.36 2.95
C THR A 250 12.17 14.28 3.78
N LYS A 251 13.08 14.68 4.66
CA LYS A 251 13.76 13.81 5.62
C LYS A 251 13.58 14.36 7.02
N GLN A 252 13.05 13.56 7.94
CA GLN A 252 12.84 13.92 9.34
C GLN A 252 13.50 12.89 10.23
N GLU A 253 14.45 13.32 11.06
CA GLU A 253 15.12 12.50 12.06
C GLU A 253 14.99 13.11 13.46
N GLY A 254 14.18 12.49 14.31
CA GLY A 254 13.82 12.96 15.65
C GLY A 254 12.31 12.85 15.88
N ASP A 255 11.79 13.49 16.92
CA ASP A 255 10.40 13.33 17.34
C ASP A 255 9.58 14.61 17.08
N GLY A 256 8.32 14.47 16.67
CA GLY A 256 7.39 15.59 16.53
C GLY A 256 7.67 16.57 15.38
N ASN A 257 8.54 16.22 14.42
CA ASN A 257 8.84 17.14 13.31
C ASN A 257 7.68 17.23 12.31
N SER A 258 7.44 18.42 11.76
CA SER A 258 6.41 18.71 10.77
C SER A 258 7.01 19.37 9.53
N ALA A 259 6.75 18.82 8.35
CA ALA A 259 7.21 19.36 7.08
C ALA A 259 6.08 19.38 6.04
N ALA A 260 5.86 20.52 5.42
CA ALA A 260 4.90 20.71 4.33
C ALA A 260 5.60 21.26 3.09
N THR A 261 5.50 20.57 1.96
CA THR A 261 6.02 21.03 0.66
C THR A 261 4.89 21.12 -0.36
N VAL A 262 4.72 22.29 -0.97
CA VAL A 262 3.77 22.54 -2.06
C VAL A 262 4.53 23.07 -3.28
N GLN A 263 4.47 22.35 -4.41
CA GLN A 263 5.12 22.74 -5.66
C GLN A 263 4.11 22.81 -6.80
N LEU A 264 3.92 24.00 -7.39
CA LEU A 264 3.03 24.24 -8.53
C LEU A 264 3.83 24.76 -9.73
N GLY A 265 3.66 24.15 -10.90
CA GLY A 265 4.32 24.58 -12.14
C GLY A 265 5.18 23.48 -12.75
N ALA A 266 6.44 23.79 -13.08
CA ALA A 266 7.33 22.80 -13.69
C ALA A 266 8.79 22.92 -13.23
N LEU A 267 9.52 21.81 -13.22
CA LEU A 267 10.96 21.77 -12.90
C LEU A 267 11.33 22.33 -11.51
N ASN A 268 10.38 22.38 -10.57
CA ASN A 268 10.65 22.83 -9.20
C ASN A 268 11.27 21.69 -8.39
N THR A 269 12.29 22.01 -7.60
CA THR A 269 13.00 21.09 -6.71
C THR A 269 12.94 21.62 -5.28
N SER A 270 12.55 20.77 -4.34
CA SER A 270 12.50 21.08 -2.90
C SER A 270 13.17 19.96 -2.13
N GLN A 271 14.03 20.32 -1.18
CA GLN A 271 14.58 19.41 -0.20
C GLN A 271 14.42 20.01 1.20
N THR A 272 13.77 19.27 2.09
CA THR A 272 13.66 19.60 3.51
C THR A 272 14.33 18.50 4.33
N ASP A 273 15.36 18.84 5.10
CA ASP A 273 16.01 17.97 6.07
C ASP A 273 15.79 18.58 7.48
N GLN A 274 15.13 17.85 8.38
CA GLN A 274 14.87 18.23 9.76
C GLN A 274 15.53 17.22 10.70
N HIS A 275 16.42 17.71 11.56
CA HIS A 275 17.12 16.93 12.58
C HIS A 275 16.84 17.55 13.95
N GLY A 276 16.46 16.71 14.93
CA GLY A 276 16.05 17.14 16.27
C GLY A 276 14.54 17.04 16.44
N ASN A 277 14.01 17.71 17.48
CA ASN A 277 12.59 17.55 17.86
C ASN A 277 11.78 18.81 17.55
N ASP A 278 10.47 18.61 17.32
CA ASP A 278 9.47 19.68 17.14
C ASP A 278 9.84 20.72 16.06
N ASN A 279 10.59 20.33 15.04
CA ASN A 279 10.93 21.25 13.94
C ASN A 279 9.75 21.39 12.98
N GLU A 280 9.47 22.61 12.54
CA GLU A 280 8.44 22.93 11.56
C GLU A 280 9.07 23.56 10.31
N SER A 281 8.75 23.01 9.14
CA SER A 281 9.19 23.51 7.83
C SER A 281 8.01 23.61 6.88
N THR A 282 7.89 24.77 6.22
CA THR A 282 6.95 24.94 5.10
C THR A 282 7.68 25.46 3.88
N VAL A 283 7.59 24.72 2.77
CA VAL A 283 8.11 25.10 1.46
C VAL A 283 6.96 25.27 0.48
N VAL A 284 6.84 26.45 -0.13
CA VAL A 284 5.90 26.74 -1.21
C VAL A 284 6.66 27.26 -2.43
N GLN A 285 6.58 26.55 -3.55
CA GLN A 285 7.22 26.94 -4.81
C GLN A 285 6.18 27.02 -5.93
N THR A 286 6.06 28.19 -6.55
CA THR A 286 5.18 28.42 -7.70
C THR A 286 5.95 29.00 -8.88
N GLY A 287 5.78 28.40 -10.07
CA GLY A 287 6.46 28.81 -11.29
C GLY A 287 7.39 27.73 -11.85
N VAL A 288 8.41 28.13 -12.61
CA VAL A 288 9.28 27.21 -13.35
C VAL A 288 10.71 27.22 -12.83
N GLY A 289 11.25 26.05 -12.47
CA GLY A 289 12.68 25.90 -12.17
C GLY A 289 13.10 26.46 -10.81
N ASN A 290 12.19 26.54 -9.83
CA ASN A 290 12.54 27.00 -8.49
C ASN A 290 13.22 25.88 -7.69
N ALA A 291 14.32 26.20 -7.01
CA ALA A 291 15.04 25.30 -6.12
C ALA A 291 14.98 25.80 -4.68
N SER A 292 14.65 24.92 -3.74
CA SER A 292 14.70 25.21 -2.31
C SER A 292 15.40 24.08 -1.57
N HIS A 293 16.24 24.47 -0.62
CA HIS A 293 16.85 23.56 0.34
C HIS A 293 16.65 24.14 1.74
N VAL A 294 15.93 23.41 2.58
CA VAL A 294 15.73 23.71 3.98
C VAL A 294 16.49 22.66 4.79
N ASP A 295 17.37 23.11 5.66
CA ASP A 295 18.11 22.28 6.60
C ASP A 295 17.93 22.87 8.01
N GLN A 296 17.22 22.12 8.85
CA GLN A 296 16.95 22.46 10.25
C GLN A 296 17.65 21.45 11.15
N ASN A 297 18.91 21.72 11.50
CA ASN A 297 19.64 20.99 12.53
C ASN A 297 19.49 21.71 13.86
N VAL A 298 18.27 21.72 14.39
CA VAL A 298 17.94 22.42 15.63
C VAL A 298 17.54 21.38 16.66
N THR A 299 18.14 21.44 17.85
CA THR A 299 17.88 20.44 18.90
C THR A 299 16.42 20.40 19.34
N ASN A 300 15.73 21.55 19.32
CA ASN A 300 14.29 21.64 19.59
C ASN A 300 13.67 22.90 18.94
N GLY A 301 12.50 22.78 18.30
CA GLY A 301 11.62 23.91 17.97
C GLY A 301 12.09 24.81 16.81
N GLY A 302 12.87 24.29 15.86
CA GLY A 302 13.27 25.04 14.68
C GLY A 302 12.08 25.35 13.77
N TRP A 303 11.89 26.62 13.37
CA TRP A 303 10.83 27.00 12.43
C TRP A 303 11.42 27.63 11.16
N SER A 304 11.05 27.09 9.99
CA SER A 304 11.49 27.60 8.69
C SER A 304 10.31 27.72 7.71
N SER A 305 10.32 28.81 6.94
CA SER A 305 9.35 29.01 5.87
C SER A 305 10.07 29.52 4.62
N VAL A 306 9.93 28.79 3.53
CA VAL A 306 10.44 29.15 2.20
C VAL A 306 9.26 29.34 1.27
N SER A 307 9.13 30.55 0.72
CA SER A 307 8.15 30.86 -0.33
C SER A 307 8.87 31.41 -1.55
N GLN A 308 8.70 30.75 -2.69
CA GLN A 308 9.28 31.14 -3.97
C GLN A 308 8.19 31.26 -5.02
N THR A 309 8.08 32.44 -5.63
CA THR A 309 7.19 32.71 -6.76
C THR A 309 8.02 33.25 -7.92
N GLY A 310 7.84 32.70 -9.11
CA GLY A 310 8.56 33.12 -10.32
C GLY A 310 9.41 31.99 -10.90
N ASN A 311 10.41 32.36 -11.70
CA ASN A 311 11.23 31.39 -12.44
C ASN A 311 12.68 31.41 -11.97
N GLY A 312 13.26 30.22 -11.77
CA GLY A 312 14.70 30.06 -11.48
C GLY A 312 15.14 30.53 -10.10
N ASN A 313 14.22 30.70 -9.14
CA ASN A 313 14.61 31.14 -7.79
C ASN A 313 15.35 30.03 -7.06
N THR A 314 16.42 30.35 -6.34
CA THR A 314 17.11 29.42 -5.44
C THR A 314 17.09 29.98 -4.01
N VAL A 315 16.61 29.19 -3.05
CA VAL A 315 16.64 29.54 -1.63
C VAL A 315 17.32 28.40 -0.89
N ILE A 316 18.27 28.75 -0.03
CA ILE A 316 18.84 27.81 0.92
C ILE A 316 18.62 28.40 2.31
N SER A 317 17.89 27.67 3.15
CA SER A 317 17.61 28.04 4.54
C SER A 317 18.34 27.07 5.45
N TYR A 318 19.32 27.57 6.19
CA TYR A 318 20.02 26.83 7.23
C TYR A 318 19.61 27.37 8.60
N GLN A 319 19.10 26.50 9.46
CA GLN A 319 18.95 26.77 10.89
C GLN A 319 19.75 25.74 11.67
N ASN A 320 20.79 26.22 12.35
CA ASN A 320 21.64 25.43 13.23
C ASN A 320 21.66 26.10 14.60
N ASN A 321 21.39 25.34 15.67
CA ASN A 321 21.69 25.73 17.06
C ASN A 321 22.05 24.49 17.89
#